data_AF-A0A5J6N3P6-F1
#
_entry.id   AF-A0A5J6N3P6-F1
#
_cell.length_a   1.000
_cell.length_b   1.000
_cell.length_c   1.000
_cell.angle_alpha   90.00
_cell.angle_beta   90.00
_cell.angle_gamma   90.00
#
_symmetry.space_group_name_H-M   'P 1'
#
loop_
_entity.id
_entity.type
_entity.pdbx_description
1 polymer ?
#
loop_
_entity_poly.entity_id
_entity_poly.type
_entity_poly.pdbx_seq_one_letter_code
_entity_poly.pdbx_strand_id
1 'polypeptide(L)' 'MASDSGQMIYRRRSRIETVNAILKGRGLDVIRVRSMAKVTCIVLLQVLAHNLWCAHRLRTATP' A
#
# COMPACT_ATOMS: atom_id res chain seq x y z
N MET A 1 -15.41 -13.65 -10.49
CA MET A 1 -14.56 -14.21 -9.42
C MET A 1 -14.53 -15.73 -9.41
N ALA A 2 -15.59 -16.43 -9.86
CA ALA A 2 -15.66 -17.91 -9.85
C ALA A 2 -14.79 -18.61 -10.92
N SER A 3 -14.41 -17.93 -12.01
CA SER A 3 -13.50 -18.47 -13.01
C SER A 3 -12.04 -18.44 -12.52
N ASP A 4 -11.22 -19.40 -12.94
CA ASP A 4 -9.80 -19.46 -12.58
C ASP A 4 -9.04 -18.20 -12.99
N SER A 5 -9.36 -17.64 -14.15
CA SER A 5 -8.83 -16.35 -14.62
C SER A 5 -9.20 -15.19 -13.68
N GLY A 6 -10.44 -15.19 -13.17
CA GLY A 6 -10.92 -14.22 -12.18
C GLY A 6 -10.21 -14.36 -10.84
N GLN A 7 -9.95 -15.59 -10.39
CA GLN A 7 -9.22 -15.85 -9.15
C GLN A 7 -7.77 -15.40 -9.23
N MET A 8 -7.09 -15.58 -10.36
CA MET A 8 -5.71 -15.11 -10.52
C MET A 8 -5.61 -13.58 -10.46
N ILE A 9 -6.52 -12.88 -11.14
CA ILE A 9 -6.59 -11.41 -11.10
C ILE A 9 -6.90 -10.94 -9.67
N TYR A 10 -7.83 -11.61 -9.00
CA TYR A 10 -8.18 -11.29 -7.61
C TYR A 10 -6.99 -11.49 -6.66
N ARG A 11 -6.26 -12.61 -6.76
CA ARG A 11 -5.05 -12.85 -5.96
C ARG A 11 -4.01 -11.76 -6.17
N ARG A 12 -3.77 -11.33 -7.42
CA ARG A 12 -2.84 -10.25 -7.72
C ARG A 12 -3.28 -8.91 -7.11
N ARG A 13 -4.59 -8.63 -7.12
CA ARG A 13 -5.19 -7.39 -6.62
C ARG A 13 -5.29 -7.33 -5.10
N SER A 14 -5.53 -8.47 -4.43
CA SER A 14 -5.70 -8.56 -2.98
C SER A 14 -4.55 -7.93 -2.18
N ARG A 15 -3.31 -8.09 -2.65
CA ARG A 15 -2.12 -7.48 -2.03
C ARG A 15 -2.18 -5.95 -2.06
N ILE A 16 -2.61 -5.37 -3.19
CA ILE A 16 -2.74 -3.93 -3.35
C ILE A 16 -3.88 -3.39 -2.48
N GLU A 17 -4.99 -4.14 -2.37
CA GLU A 17 -6.13 -3.76 -1.52
C GLU A 17 -5.75 -3.72 -0.03
N THR A 18 -5.03 -4.73 0.46
CA THR A 18 -4.53 -4.76 1.84
C THR A 18 -3.61 -3.57 2.12
N VAL A 19 -2.66 -3.29 1.21
CA VAL A 19 -1.76 -2.13 1.36
C VAL A 19 -2.55 -0.83 1.35
N ASN A 20 -3.49 -0.66 0.42
CA ASN A 20 -4.35 0.52 0.37
C ASN A 20 -5.18 0.70 1.65
N ALA A 21 -5.72 -0.38 2.22
CA ALA A 21 -6.46 -0.31 3.49
C ALA A 21 -5.56 0.13 4.65
N ILE A 22 -4.35 -0.43 4.76
CA ILE A 22 -3.36 -0.04 5.78
C ILE A 22 -3.01 1.44 5.62
N LEU A 23 -2.79 1.89 4.39
CA LEU A 23 -2.39 3.26 4.11
C LEU A 23 -3.54 4.27 4.34
N LYS A 24 -4.79 3.90 4.06
CA LYS A 24 -5.97 4.69 4.45
C LYS A 24 -6.05 4.91 5.95
N GLY A 25 -5.85 3.85 6.74
CA GLY A 25 -5.78 3.93 8.21
C GLY A 25 -4.59 4.74 8.75
N ARG A 26 -3.65 5.15 7.89
CA ARG A 26 -2.49 5.98 8.22
C ARG A 26 -2.53 7.38 7.60
N GLY A 27 -3.73 7.86 7.23
CA GLY A 27 -3.93 9.23 6.78
C GLY A 27 -3.99 9.44 5.26
N LEU A 28 -3.96 8.38 4.44
CA LEU A 28 -4.22 8.49 2.99
C LEU A 28 -5.72 8.45 2.62
N ASP A 29 -6.63 8.32 3.59
CA ASP A 29 -8.07 8.30 3.31
C ASP A 29 -8.57 9.66 2.79
N VAL A 30 -8.01 10.77 3.32
CA VAL A 30 -8.31 12.13 2.86
C VAL A 30 -7.03 12.96 2.78
N ILE A 31 -6.57 13.27 1.57
CA ILE A 31 -5.40 14.11 1.33
C ILE A 31 -5.86 15.54 0.98
N ARG A 32 -5.67 16.48 1.90
CA ARG A 32 -6.15 17.87 1.77
C ARG A 32 -5.15 18.79 1.04
N VAL A 33 -4.61 18.37 -0.09
CA VAL A 33 -3.72 19.19 -0.92
C VAL A 33 -4.33 19.46 -2.30
N ARG A 34 -4.11 20.67 -2.83
CA ARG A 34 -4.78 21.13 -4.06
C ARG A 34 -4.13 20.67 -5.38
N SER A 35 -3.03 19.92 -5.34
CA SER A 35 -2.26 19.55 -6.53
C SER A 35 -1.98 18.06 -6.59
N MET A 36 -2.17 17.46 -7.76
CA MET A 36 -1.80 16.07 -8.01
C MET A 36 -0.32 15.79 -7.75
N ALA A 37 0.57 16.73 -8.05
CA ALA A 37 2.00 16.57 -7.73
C ALA A 37 2.23 16.43 -6.22
N LYS A 38 1.49 17.19 -5.39
CA LYS A 38 1.56 17.10 -3.93
C LYS A 38 0.96 15.79 -3.43
N VAL A 39 -0.16 15.34 -4.01
CA VAL A 39 -0.76 14.04 -3.72
C VAL A 39 0.24 12.92 -4.01
N THR A 40 0.83 12.92 -5.19
CA THR A 40 1.84 11.92 -5.61
C THR A 40 3.03 11.90 -4.64
N CYS A 41 3.56 13.07 -4.27
CA CYS A 41 4.65 13.16 -3.31
C CYS A 41 4.28 12.52 -1.95
N ILE A 42 3.11 12.87 -1.40
CA ILE A 42 2.63 12.30 -0.12
C ILE A 42 2.46 10.78 -0.21
N VAL A 43 1.86 10.28 -1.29
CA VAL A 43 1.65 8.85 -1.50
C VAL A 43 2.99 8.13 -1.61
N LEU A 44 3.95 8.67 -2.38
CA LEU A 44 5.29 8.09 -2.52
C LEU A 44 6.03 8.03 -1.18
N LEU A 45 6.00 9.10 -0.40
CA LEU A 45 6.62 9.13 0.94
C LEU A 45 6.00 8.06 1.86
N GLN A 46 4.68 7.90 1.81
CA GLN A 46 4.00 6.90 2.63
C GLN A 46 4.33 5.46 2.20
N VAL A 47 4.46 5.21 0.89
CA VAL A 47 4.90 3.90 0.36
C VAL A 47 6.35 3.60 0.78
N LEU A 48 7.25 4.59 0.70
CA LEU A 48 8.63 4.43 1.15
C LEU A 48 8.71 4.12 2.64
N ALA A 49 7.98 4.85 3.49
CA ALA A 49 7.92 4.60 4.92
C ALA A 49 7.37 3.20 5.24
N HIS A 50 6.32 2.77 4.54
CA HIS A 50 5.77 1.42 4.70
C HIS A 50 6.78 0.34 4.32
N ASN A 51 7.48 0.49 3.20
CA ASN A 51 8.48 -0.47 2.73
C ASN A 51 9.67 -0.54 3.70
N LEU A 52 10.14 0.60 4.21
CA LEU A 52 11.24 0.65 5.17
C LEU A 52 10.84 -0.04 6.49
N TRP A 53 9.62 0.18 6.98
CA TRP A 53 9.09 -0.49 8.15
C TRP A 53 9.02 -2.01 7.96
N CYS A 54 8.50 -2.47 6.82
CA CYS A 54 8.45 -3.89 6.49
C CYS A 54 9.86 -4.50 6.37
N ALA A 55 10.79 -3.82 5.71
CA ALA A 55 12.18 -4.27 5.59
C ALA A 55 12.87 -4.36 6.96
N HIS A 56 12.68 -3.35 7.82
CA HIS A 56 13.21 -3.37 9.18
C HIS A 56 12.66 -4.56 9.98
N ARG A 57 11.33 -4.75 9.99
CA ARG A 57 10.68 -5.89 10.66
C ARG A 57 11.21 -7.23 10.19
N LEU A 58 11.41 -7.40 8.88
CA LEU A 58 11.95 -8.64 8.32
C LEU A 58 13.40 -8.86 8.77
N ARG A 59 14.23 -7.81 8.79
CA ARG A 59 15.62 -7.91 9.26
C ARG A 59 15.72 -8.24 10.74
N THR A 60 14.83 -7.69 11.58
CA THR A 60 14.82 -7.97 13.02
C THR A 60 14.15 -9.30 13.38
N ALA A 61 13.38 -9.88 12.46
CA ALA A 61 12.73 -11.19 12.66
C ALA A 61 13.62 -12.36 12.22
N THR A 62 14.68 -12.09 11.45
CA THR A 62 15.73 -13.08 11.17
C THR A 62 16.60 -13.21 12.43
N PRO A 63 16.71 -14.42 13.03
CA PRO A 63 17.56 -14.65 14.21
C PRO A 63 19.05 -14.51 13.89
#